data_AF-A0A9D4HX92-F1
#
_entry.id   AF-A0A9D4HX92-F1
#
_cell.length_a   1.000
_cell.length_b   1.000
_cell.length_c   1.000
_cell.angle_alpha   90.00
_cell.angle_beta   90.00
_cell.angle_gamma   90.00
#
_symmetry.space_group_name_H-M   'P 1'
#
loop_
_entity.id
_entity.type
_entity.pdbx_description
1 polymer ?
#
loop_
_entity_poly.entity_id
_entity_poly.type
_entity_poly.pdbx_seq_one_letter_code
_entity_poly.pdbx_strand_id
1 'polypeptide(L)'
;MRIVFGGVAFLVLFWATECVIERVAVDNIEGSFELLEPWPTASPKPQGCCDNSSTTVYLGAGKIGSGVVDSITYGGVGQVVVAPGSISPLVPCSLRALLKVTFDKLPSCIDGCLRYPLCGKRMLRVDLELSPTNRSYFMFDIGDSVSNDGYGGDYSDQTNDAEIDAVFPNVYVRPSDHCPDPPRLLATYTDAVKLGSVNRITLFISNEHIRITNDQGLNQILCHKCLFALNGQPDPSVGGVNQDIYIALNRVIADRADRYGFGVCSARLSWVCPESY
;
A
#
# COMPACT_ATOMS: atom_id res chain seq x y z
N MET A 1 19.59 -60.56 38.37
CA MET A 1 19.31 -59.10 38.41
C MET A 1 19.37 -58.59 36.98
N ARG A 2 18.21 -58.32 36.38
CA ARG A 2 18.07 -57.91 34.97
C ARG A 2 18.21 -56.39 34.90
N ILE A 3 19.15 -55.90 34.10
CA ILE A 3 19.24 -54.49 33.72
C ILE A 3 18.54 -54.35 32.37
N VAL A 4 17.42 -53.62 32.37
CA VAL A 4 16.61 -53.31 31.18
C VAL A 4 16.97 -51.89 30.75
N PHE A 5 17.33 -51.70 29.48
CA PHE A 5 17.53 -50.39 28.87
C PHE A 5 16.16 -49.77 28.57
N GLY A 6 15.86 -48.63 29.19
CA GLY A 6 14.70 -47.79 28.87
C GLY A 6 15.08 -46.73 27.83
N GLY A 7 14.61 -46.91 26.60
CA GLY A 7 14.68 -45.89 25.56
C GLY A 7 13.63 -44.80 25.80
N VAL A 8 14.06 -43.55 25.83
CA VAL A 8 13.18 -42.38 25.87
C VAL A 8 12.90 -41.96 24.43
N ALA A 9 11.67 -42.15 23.97
CA ALA A 9 11.19 -41.60 22.71
C ALA A 9 10.73 -40.15 22.94
N PHE A 10 11.34 -39.19 22.24
CA PHE A 10 10.83 -37.83 22.14
C PHE A 10 9.68 -37.81 21.13
N LEU A 11 8.46 -37.60 21.61
CA LEU A 11 7.29 -37.30 20.78
C LEU A 11 7.24 -35.78 20.60
N VAL A 12 7.64 -35.29 19.43
CA VAL A 12 7.43 -33.90 19.03
C VAL A 12 6.09 -33.82 18.31
N LEU A 13 5.06 -33.33 19.01
CA LEU A 13 3.76 -33.00 18.43
C LEU A 13 3.86 -31.63 17.73
N PHE A 14 3.98 -31.64 16.41
CA PHE A 14 3.71 -30.46 15.60
C PHE A 14 2.20 -30.35 15.36
N TRP A 15 1.58 -29.30 15.90
CA TRP A 15 0.28 -28.84 15.43
C TRP A 15 0.52 -27.97 14.20
N ALA A 16 0.33 -28.53 13.01
CA ALA A 16 0.11 -27.73 11.81
C ALA A 16 -1.38 -27.39 11.78
N THR A 17 -1.73 -26.16 12.15
CA THR A 17 -3.06 -25.62 11.86
C THR A 17 -3.16 -25.41 10.36
N GLU A 18 -3.92 -26.27 9.70
CA GLU A 18 -4.36 -26.09 8.32
C GLU A 18 -5.18 -24.79 8.24
N CYS A 19 -4.67 -23.80 7.51
CA CYS A 19 -5.40 -22.58 7.23
C CYS A 19 -6.41 -22.88 6.11
N VAL A 20 -7.68 -22.98 6.48
CA VAL A 20 -8.80 -23.17 5.56
C VAL A 20 -8.91 -21.94 4.65
N ILE A 21 -8.80 -22.14 3.33
CA ILE A 21 -9.11 -21.12 2.32
C ILE A 21 -10.63 -21.05 2.21
N GLU A 22 -11.23 -20.04 2.82
CA GLU A 22 -12.65 -19.74 2.66
C GLU A 22 -12.84 -19.01 1.31
N ARG A 23 -13.47 -19.68 0.35
CA ARG A 23 -13.87 -19.07 -0.92
C ARG A 23 -15.14 -18.25 -0.70
N VAL A 24 -15.02 -16.93 -0.72
CA VAL A 24 -16.19 -16.06 -0.83
C VAL A 24 -16.62 -16.03 -2.30
N ALA A 25 -17.81 -16.55 -2.58
CA ALA A 25 -18.44 -16.43 -3.88
C ALA A 25 -18.79 -14.96 -4.15
N VAL A 26 -18.33 -14.43 -5.29
CA VAL A 26 -18.86 -13.20 -5.87
C VAL A 26 -19.89 -13.65 -6.89
N ASP A 27 -21.17 -13.44 -6.59
CA ASP A 27 -22.26 -13.80 -7.50
C ASP A 27 -22.23 -12.92 -8.76
N ASN A 28 -22.31 -13.60 -9.92
CA ASN A 28 -22.66 -13.11 -11.25
C ASN A 28 -21.85 -11.95 -11.83
N ILE A 29 -20.72 -12.28 -12.45
CA ILE A 29 -20.15 -11.49 -13.55
C ILE A 29 -19.94 -12.44 -14.75
N GLU A 30 -20.81 -12.33 -15.76
CA GLU A 30 -20.57 -12.94 -17.07
C GLU A 30 -19.52 -12.10 -17.79
N GLY A 31 -18.28 -12.62 -17.82
CA GLY A 31 -17.17 -12.06 -18.56
C GLY A 31 -16.07 -13.10 -18.67
N SER A 32 -15.60 -13.37 -19.88
CA SER A 32 -14.48 -14.27 -20.12
C SER A 32 -13.19 -13.61 -19.62
N PHE A 33 -12.51 -14.25 -18.67
CA PHE A 33 -11.22 -13.82 -18.13
C PHE A 33 -10.07 -14.38 -18.97
N GLU A 34 -9.18 -13.53 -19.46
CA GLU A 34 -7.84 -13.97 -19.86
C GLU A 34 -6.93 -13.96 -18.63
N LEU A 35 -6.44 -15.14 -18.25
CA LEU A 35 -5.36 -15.28 -17.27
C LEU A 35 -4.06 -14.80 -17.91
N LEU A 36 -3.63 -13.58 -17.58
CA LEU A 36 -2.28 -13.13 -17.92
C LEU A 36 -1.25 -13.91 -17.09
N GLU A 37 -0.12 -14.21 -17.72
CA GLU A 37 0.97 -15.05 -17.21
C GLU A 37 1.39 -14.68 -15.77
N PRO A 38 1.70 -15.67 -14.92
CA PRO A 38 2.18 -15.42 -13.57
C PRO A 38 3.53 -14.69 -13.60
N TRP A 39 3.65 -13.65 -12.79
CA TRP A 39 4.92 -12.97 -12.54
C TRP A 39 5.99 -13.97 -12.03
N PRO A 40 7.27 -13.79 -12.39
CA PRO A 40 8.33 -14.70 -11.99
C PRO A 40 8.37 -14.90 -10.49
N THR A 41 8.37 -16.17 -10.07
CA THR A 41 8.37 -16.60 -8.68
C THR A 41 9.70 -16.25 -7.99
N ALA A 42 9.59 -15.69 -6.79
CA ALA A 42 10.73 -15.23 -6.00
C ALA A 42 11.60 -16.38 -5.45
N SER A 43 12.86 -16.05 -5.15
CA SER A 43 13.86 -16.87 -4.46
C SER A 43 13.38 -17.41 -3.10
N PRO A 44 14.01 -18.47 -2.55
CA PRO A 44 13.62 -19.05 -1.26
C PRO A 44 13.59 -18.01 -0.14
N LYS A 45 12.47 -17.98 0.59
CA LYS A 45 12.17 -16.98 1.63
C LYS A 45 13.03 -17.17 2.89
N PRO A 46 13.48 -16.09 3.55
CA PRO A 46 13.92 -16.15 4.94
C PRO A 46 12.80 -16.69 5.85
N GLN A 47 13.18 -17.50 6.84
CA GLN A 47 12.26 -18.07 7.83
C GLN A 47 11.65 -16.93 8.67
N GLY A 48 10.31 -16.82 8.70
CA GLY A 48 9.57 -15.76 9.42
C GLY A 48 8.81 -14.78 8.52
N CYS A 49 8.97 -14.87 7.20
CA CYS A 49 8.32 -13.99 6.24
C CYS A 49 6.82 -14.26 6.02
N CYS A 50 6.05 -13.18 5.89
CA CYS A 50 4.61 -13.24 5.62
C CYS A 50 4.24 -13.98 4.32
N ASP A 51 2.99 -14.43 4.30
CA ASP A 51 2.33 -14.94 3.10
C ASP A 51 2.36 -13.87 2.00
N ASN A 52 2.65 -14.31 0.77
CA ASN A 52 2.74 -13.45 -0.42
C ASN A 52 1.35 -13.03 -0.91
N SER A 53 0.44 -12.69 0.00
CA SER A 53 -0.86 -12.16 -0.38
C SER A 53 -0.63 -10.87 -1.16
N SER A 54 -1.19 -10.82 -2.37
CA SER A 54 -1.19 -9.63 -3.19
C SER A 54 -2.58 -9.35 -3.71
N THR A 55 -2.98 -8.08 -3.70
CA THR A 55 -4.21 -7.58 -4.29
C THR A 55 -3.84 -6.67 -5.46
N THR A 56 -4.40 -6.93 -6.64
CA THR A 56 -4.20 -6.07 -7.82
C THR A 56 -5.50 -5.37 -8.17
N VAL A 57 -5.39 -4.09 -8.52
CA VAL A 57 -6.47 -3.18 -8.92
C VAL A 57 -6.13 -2.61 -10.28
N TYR A 58 -7.00 -2.82 -11.27
CA TYR A 58 -6.85 -2.26 -12.61
C TYR A 58 -7.76 -1.05 -12.81
N LEU A 59 -7.19 0.03 -13.32
CA LEU A 59 -7.84 1.35 -13.56
C LEU A 59 -7.92 1.68 -15.06
N GLY A 60 -7.98 0.65 -15.90
CA GLY A 60 -8.06 0.77 -17.36
C GLY A 60 -9.46 1.13 -17.86
N ALA A 61 -9.51 1.69 -19.07
CA ALA A 61 -10.75 1.86 -19.82
C ALA A 61 -11.01 0.57 -20.64
N GLY A 62 -11.34 -0.53 -19.98
CA GLY A 62 -12.02 -1.64 -20.62
C GLY A 62 -13.42 -1.20 -21.06
N LYS A 63 -13.92 -1.65 -22.22
CA LYS A 63 -15.29 -1.40 -22.68
C LYS A 63 -16.28 -2.07 -21.71
N ILE A 64 -16.64 -1.42 -20.61
CA ILE A 64 -17.71 -1.86 -19.73
C ILE A 64 -18.52 -0.64 -19.31
N GLY A 65 -19.84 -0.73 -19.46
CA GLY A 65 -20.76 0.30 -19.00
C GLY A 65 -20.58 0.56 -17.51
N SER A 66 -20.65 1.83 -17.13
CA SER A 66 -20.81 2.31 -15.75
C SER A 66 -19.83 1.75 -14.70
N GLY A 67 -18.67 2.40 -14.55
CA GLY A 67 -18.07 2.64 -13.22
C GLY A 67 -17.55 1.45 -12.42
N VAL A 68 -17.19 0.33 -13.05
CA VAL A 68 -16.62 -0.82 -12.34
C VAL A 68 -15.10 -0.87 -12.58
N VAL A 69 -14.34 -1.12 -11.51
CA VAL A 69 -12.95 -1.59 -11.62
C VAL A 69 -12.93 -2.89 -12.41
N ASP A 70 -12.13 -2.97 -13.48
CA ASP A 70 -12.13 -4.09 -14.43
C ASP A 70 -11.96 -5.46 -13.74
N SER A 71 -11.23 -5.53 -12.63
CA SER A 71 -11.25 -6.65 -11.69
C SER A 71 -10.50 -6.30 -10.39
N ILE A 72 -10.96 -6.85 -9.26
CA ILE A 72 -10.19 -6.90 -8.01
C ILE A 72 -9.90 -8.37 -7.73
N THR A 73 -8.63 -8.77 -7.80
CA THR A 73 -8.22 -10.07 -7.28
C THR A 73 -7.90 -9.91 -5.80
N TYR A 74 -8.80 -10.35 -4.92
CA TYR A 74 -8.61 -10.28 -3.48
C TYR A 74 -7.60 -11.33 -3.01
N GLY A 75 -6.42 -10.88 -2.61
CA GLY A 75 -5.42 -11.73 -1.95
C GLY A 75 -5.42 -11.61 -0.41
N GLY A 76 -6.29 -10.79 0.20
CA GLY A 76 -6.32 -10.58 1.65
C GLY A 76 -5.45 -9.42 2.17
N VAL A 77 -5.03 -8.51 1.30
CA VAL A 77 -4.17 -7.35 1.66
C VAL A 77 -4.95 -6.19 2.29
N GLY A 78 -6.23 -6.01 2.00
CA GLY A 78 -7.03 -4.91 2.56
C GLY A 78 -8.45 -4.86 2.00
N GLN A 79 -9.19 -3.82 2.37
CA GLN A 79 -10.52 -3.50 1.84
C GLN A 79 -10.37 -2.53 0.65
N VAL A 80 -11.01 -2.87 -0.47
CA VAL A 80 -11.05 -2.02 -1.66
C VAL A 80 -12.40 -1.32 -1.73
N VAL A 81 -12.40 0.03 -1.73
CA VAL A 81 -13.60 0.85 -1.92
C VAL A 81 -13.43 1.62 -3.22
N VAL A 82 -14.06 1.13 -4.29
CA VAL A 82 -14.06 1.84 -5.57
C VAL A 82 -15.08 2.97 -5.46
N ALA A 83 -14.60 4.20 -5.37
CA ALA A 83 -15.47 5.37 -5.41
C ALA A 83 -15.92 5.63 -6.86
N PRO A 84 -17.22 5.75 -7.15
CA PRO A 84 -17.70 6.11 -8.47
C PRO A 84 -17.30 7.55 -8.79
N GLY A 85 -16.26 7.73 -9.61
CA GLY A 85 -15.91 9.01 -10.20
C GLY A 85 -16.68 9.26 -11.50
N SER A 86 -16.99 10.52 -11.80
CA SER A 86 -17.42 10.93 -13.14
C SER A 86 -16.31 10.62 -14.15
N ILE A 87 -16.45 9.49 -14.83
CA ILE A 87 -15.48 9.00 -15.80
C ILE A 87 -15.62 9.87 -17.05
N SER A 88 -14.52 10.45 -17.51
CA SER A 88 -14.43 10.77 -18.93
C SER A 88 -13.92 9.51 -19.63
N PRO A 89 -14.76 8.73 -20.33
CA PRO A 89 -14.33 7.50 -21.01
C PRO A 89 -13.27 7.73 -22.10
N LEU A 90 -12.96 8.99 -22.40
CA LEU A 90 -11.98 9.41 -23.38
C LEU A 90 -10.55 9.51 -22.83
N VAL A 91 -10.36 9.45 -21.51
CA VAL A 91 -9.04 9.59 -20.89
C VAL A 91 -8.60 8.25 -20.30
N PRO A 92 -7.61 7.56 -20.89
CA PRO A 92 -7.04 6.35 -20.32
C PRO A 92 -6.50 6.60 -18.91
N CYS A 93 -6.68 5.62 -18.01
CA CYS A 93 -6.15 5.68 -16.64
C CYS A 93 -6.67 6.89 -15.84
N SER A 94 -7.96 7.19 -16.02
CA SER A 94 -8.70 8.25 -15.31
C SER A 94 -9.63 7.72 -14.23
N LEU A 95 -9.77 6.39 -14.11
CA LEU A 95 -10.55 5.77 -13.04
C LEU A 95 -9.93 6.10 -11.69
N ARG A 96 -10.80 6.38 -10.72
CA ARG A 96 -10.42 6.74 -9.36
C ARG A 96 -10.66 5.55 -8.45
N ALA A 97 -9.77 5.35 -7.48
CA ALA A 97 -9.94 4.31 -6.48
C ALA A 97 -9.50 4.80 -5.10
N LEU A 98 -10.10 4.23 -4.05
CA LEU A 98 -9.66 4.38 -2.68
C LEU A 98 -9.51 2.99 -2.06
N LEU A 99 -8.37 2.75 -1.45
CA LEU A 99 -8.02 1.48 -0.85
C LEU A 99 -7.71 1.73 0.62
N LYS A 100 -8.13 0.81 1.48
CA LYS A 100 -7.78 0.81 2.90
C LYS A 100 -7.03 -0.47 3.22
N VAL A 101 -5.85 -0.32 3.81
CA VAL A 101 -5.01 -1.45 4.23
C VAL A 101 -4.70 -1.31 5.72
N THR A 102 -4.92 -2.38 6.49
CA THR A 102 -4.66 -2.40 7.93
C THR A 102 -3.39 -3.19 8.23
N PHE A 103 -2.45 -2.52 8.88
CA PHE A 103 -1.22 -3.10 9.42
C PHE A 103 -1.55 -3.82 10.73
N ASP A 104 -0.82 -4.89 11.00
CA ASP A 104 -0.95 -5.57 12.28
C ASP A 104 -0.35 -4.65 13.39
N LYS A 105 -0.85 -4.74 14.64
CA LYS A 105 -0.27 -4.03 15.81
C LYS A 105 0.81 -4.84 16.53
N LEU A 106 1.98 -4.27 16.86
CA LEU A 106 2.97 -4.96 17.72
C LEU A 106 2.91 -4.42 19.15
N PRO A 107 2.85 -5.30 20.17
CA PRO A 107 2.96 -4.87 21.55
C PRO A 107 4.36 -4.42 21.96
N SER A 108 5.41 -4.64 21.15
CA SER A 108 6.81 -4.51 21.63
C SER A 108 7.88 -4.04 20.61
N CYS A 109 7.51 -3.58 19.41
CA CYS A 109 8.50 -2.97 18.50
C CYS A 109 8.45 -1.45 18.58
N ILE A 110 9.59 -0.83 18.86
CA ILE A 110 9.73 0.59 19.21
C ILE A 110 10.13 1.47 18.02
N ASP A 111 10.53 0.92 16.89
CA ASP A 111 11.07 1.76 15.83
C ASP A 111 10.96 1.10 14.47
N GLY A 112 10.14 1.69 13.59
CA GLY A 112 10.08 1.25 12.20
C GLY A 112 11.33 1.62 11.40
N CYS A 113 12.17 2.50 11.97
CA CYS A 113 13.42 2.93 11.38
C CYS A 113 14.66 2.11 11.70
N LEU A 114 14.71 1.48 12.88
CA LEU A 114 15.92 0.82 13.36
C LEU A 114 15.81 -0.70 13.38
N ARG A 115 14.58 -1.24 13.41
CA ARG A 115 14.33 -2.67 13.42
C ARG A 115 13.08 -2.96 12.63
N TYR A 116 13.26 -3.30 11.36
CA TYR A 116 12.14 -3.76 10.58
C TYR A 116 11.55 -5.03 11.23
N PRO A 117 10.25 -5.06 11.54
CA PRO A 117 9.62 -6.28 12.02
C PRO A 117 9.67 -7.32 10.89
N LEU A 118 10.34 -8.45 11.16
CA LEU A 118 10.56 -9.52 10.18
C LEU A 118 9.30 -10.35 9.90
N CYS A 119 8.19 -10.07 10.59
CA CYS A 119 6.94 -10.83 10.48
C CYS A 119 5.69 -9.94 10.63
N GLY A 120 4.58 -10.46 10.10
CA GLY A 120 3.28 -9.80 10.06
C GLY A 120 3.10 -8.79 8.91
N LYS A 121 1.88 -8.26 8.79
CA LYS A 121 1.49 -7.25 7.81
C LYS A 121 2.12 -5.88 8.15
N ARG A 122 3.42 -5.75 7.87
CA ARG A 122 4.26 -4.66 8.41
C ARG A 122 5.04 -3.85 7.38
N MET A 123 5.22 -4.37 6.18
CA MET A 123 5.74 -3.60 5.07
C MET A 123 4.85 -3.85 3.87
N LEU A 124 4.14 -2.80 3.47
CA LEU A 124 3.30 -2.79 2.29
C LEU A 124 4.13 -2.33 1.10
N ARG A 125 4.17 -3.15 0.06
CA ARG A 125 4.66 -2.77 -1.26
C ARG A 125 3.47 -2.37 -2.13
N VAL A 126 3.56 -1.19 -2.73
CA VAL A 126 2.60 -0.63 -3.68
C VAL A 126 3.32 -0.40 -5.00
N ASP A 127 3.07 -1.26 -5.99
CA ASP A 127 3.55 -1.08 -7.36
C ASP A 127 2.48 -0.37 -8.18
N LEU A 128 2.84 0.75 -8.80
CA LEU A 128 1.96 1.52 -9.67
C LEU A 128 2.48 1.49 -11.11
N GLU A 129 1.61 1.11 -12.04
CA GLU A 129 1.88 1.28 -13.46
C GLU A 129 1.27 2.57 -13.96
N LEU A 130 2.09 3.37 -14.65
CA LEU A 130 1.74 4.71 -15.06
C LEU A 130 1.42 4.76 -16.56
N SER A 131 0.45 5.59 -16.93
CA SER A 131 0.05 5.81 -18.31
C SER A 131 1.24 6.31 -19.14
N PRO A 132 1.58 5.66 -20.27
CA PRO A 132 2.70 6.09 -21.11
C PRO A 132 2.37 7.36 -21.91
N THR A 133 1.09 7.73 -22.02
CA THR A 133 0.63 8.77 -22.95
C THR A 133 -0.05 9.95 -22.27
N ASN A 134 -0.51 9.83 -21.02
CA ASN A 134 -1.24 10.92 -20.38
C ASN A 134 -1.14 10.90 -18.84
N ARG A 135 -0.71 12.01 -18.25
CA ARG A 135 -0.60 12.21 -16.80
C ARG A 135 -0.88 13.66 -16.44
N SER A 136 -1.59 13.91 -15.35
CA SER A 136 -1.80 15.27 -14.87
C SER A 136 -2.32 15.29 -13.43
N TYR A 137 -2.04 16.40 -12.74
CA TYR A 137 -2.50 16.68 -11.37
C TYR A 137 -2.21 15.52 -10.40
N PHE A 138 -3.14 15.19 -9.50
CA PHE A 138 -2.99 14.17 -8.47
C PHE A 138 -3.08 12.77 -9.09
N MET A 139 -1.93 12.10 -9.15
CA MET A 139 -1.82 10.74 -9.64
C MET A 139 -2.08 9.72 -8.54
N PHE A 140 -1.56 9.96 -7.35
CA PHE A 140 -1.90 9.18 -6.16
C PHE A 140 -1.72 10.03 -4.91
N ASP A 141 -2.34 9.58 -3.83
CA ASP A 141 -2.24 10.14 -2.50
C ASP A 141 -2.31 8.98 -1.49
N ILE A 142 -1.30 8.87 -0.64
CA ILE A 142 -1.16 7.78 0.32
C ILE A 142 -0.92 8.38 1.70
N GLY A 143 -1.83 8.10 2.63
CA GLY A 143 -1.89 8.73 3.93
C GLY A 143 -2.33 7.77 5.02
N ASP A 144 -1.93 8.00 6.26
CA ASP A 144 -2.42 7.26 7.43
C ASP A 144 -3.64 7.91 8.09
N SER A 145 -4.20 8.95 7.46
CA SER A 145 -5.50 9.55 7.82
C SER A 145 -6.56 9.38 6.72
N VAL A 146 -7.81 9.15 7.15
CA VAL A 146 -8.99 8.96 6.26
C VAL A 146 -9.38 10.21 5.48
N SER A 147 -8.82 11.34 5.84
CA SER A 147 -9.14 12.68 5.35
C SER A 147 -7.92 13.43 4.85
N ASN A 148 -6.78 12.74 4.67
CA ASN A 148 -5.64 13.31 3.98
C ASN A 148 -6.11 13.88 2.63
N ASP A 149 -5.75 15.15 2.37
CA ASP A 149 -6.36 15.92 1.30
C ASP A 149 -5.39 16.25 0.17
N GLY A 150 -4.16 15.75 0.20
CA GLY A 150 -3.02 16.27 -0.55
C GLY A 150 -2.43 17.50 0.13
N TYR A 151 -1.19 17.87 -0.15
CA TYR A 151 -0.58 19.07 0.43
C TYR A 151 -0.37 19.07 1.95
N GLY A 152 -0.64 17.95 2.64
CA GLY A 152 -0.37 17.76 4.07
C GLY A 152 -1.47 18.36 4.94
N GLY A 153 -2.72 18.34 4.47
CA GLY A 153 -3.89 18.63 5.29
C GLY A 153 -4.72 17.37 5.51
N ASP A 154 -5.49 17.36 6.61
CA ASP A 154 -6.27 16.20 7.04
C ASP A 154 -7.66 16.56 7.62
N TYR A 155 -8.12 17.81 7.48
CA TYR A 155 -9.37 18.28 8.08
C TYR A 155 -9.48 18.11 9.61
N SER A 156 -8.36 17.95 10.33
CA SER A 156 -8.29 17.75 11.78
C SER A 156 -8.89 16.42 12.28
N ASP A 157 -8.93 15.39 11.43
CA ASP A 157 -9.40 14.07 11.85
C ASP A 157 -8.33 13.33 12.68
N GLN A 158 -7.02 13.54 12.42
CA GLN A 158 -5.90 12.83 13.06
C GLN A 158 -4.64 13.70 13.12
N THR A 159 -3.85 13.64 14.20
CA THR A 159 -2.51 14.30 14.20
C THR A 159 -1.39 13.42 13.65
N ASN A 160 -1.59 12.10 13.57
CA ASN A 160 -0.72 11.27 12.74
C ASN A 160 -1.39 11.10 11.37
N ASP A 161 -1.04 12.00 10.47
CA ASP A 161 -1.64 12.24 9.15
C ASP A 161 -0.55 12.45 8.08
N ALA A 162 0.56 11.72 8.21
CA ALA A 162 1.65 11.79 7.25
C ALA A 162 1.16 11.38 5.86
N GLU A 163 1.71 12.02 4.82
CA GLU A 163 1.21 11.88 3.46
C GLU A 163 2.34 11.72 2.43
N ILE A 164 2.12 10.87 1.44
CA ILE A 164 2.89 10.85 0.20
C ILE A 164 1.93 11.05 -0.98
N ASP A 165 2.06 12.20 -1.63
CA ASP A 165 1.27 12.52 -2.81
C ASP A 165 2.14 12.67 -4.06
N ALA A 166 1.58 12.27 -5.20
CA ALA A 166 2.15 12.58 -6.51
C ALA A 166 1.29 13.63 -7.21
N VAL A 167 1.77 14.87 -7.22
CA VAL A 167 1.28 15.91 -8.13
C VAL A 167 2.24 15.99 -9.31
N PHE A 168 1.76 15.55 -10.47
CA PHE A 168 2.57 15.42 -11.69
C PHE A 168 3.45 16.67 -11.94
N PRO A 169 4.77 16.53 -12.18
CA PRO A 169 5.53 15.28 -12.38
C PRO A 169 6.27 14.76 -11.13
N ASN A 170 5.99 15.31 -9.95
CA ASN A 170 6.79 15.11 -8.75
C ASN A 170 6.09 14.22 -7.73
N VAL A 171 6.88 13.68 -6.79
CA VAL A 171 6.37 13.03 -5.57
C VAL A 171 6.81 13.87 -4.38
N TYR A 172 5.89 14.10 -3.44
CA TYR A 172 6.10 14.86 -2.23
C TYR A 172 5.90 13.96 -1.01
N VAL A 173 6.68 14.20 0.04
CA VAL A 173 6.53 13.50 1.31
C VAL A 173 6.29 14.53 2.38
N ARG A 174 5.22 14.35 3.15
CA ARG A 174 4.74 15.33 4.12
C ARG A 174 4.77 14.73 5.51
N PRO A 175 5.24 15.51 6.49
CA PRO A 175 5.24 15.08 7.87
C PRO A 175 3.81 15.02 8.41
N SER A 176 3.61 14.24 9.46
CA SER A 176 2.43 14.37 10.31
C SER A 176 2.45 15.64 11.15
N ASP A 177 1.27 16.13 11.51
CA ASP A 177 1.02 17.24 12.42
C ASP A 177 1.51 16.97 13.86
N HIS A 178 1.70 15.70 14.21
CA HIS A 178 2.30 15.27 15.48
C HIS A 178 3.74 15.80 15.66
N CYS A 179 4.41 16.19 14.59
CA CYS A 179 5.75 16.72 14.67
C CYS A 179 5.79 18.22 14.99
N PRO A 180 6.67 18.67 15.91
CA PRO A 180 6.83 20.08 16.22
C PRO A 180 7.57 20.81 15.09
N ASP A 181 6.91 21.81 14.48
CA ASP A 181 7.43 22.68 13.42
C ASP A 181 8.20 21.97 12.28
N PRO A 182 7.63 20.94 11.62
CA PRO A 182 8.31 20.37 10.49
C PRO A 182 8.21 21.33 9.29
N PRO A 183 9.19 21.29 8.36
CA PRO A 183 8.97 21.88 7.05
C PRO A 183 7.68 21.30 6.45
N ARG A 184 6.93 22.09 5.67
CA ARG A 184 5.72 21.63 4.94
C ARG A 184 5.95 20.36 4.07
N LEU A 185 7.20 19.97 3.89
CA LEU A 185 7.68 18.83 3.12
C LEU A 185 8.90 18.21 3.83
N LEU A 186 8.87 16.90 4.08
CA LEU A 186 10.05 16.12 4.48
C LEU A 186 10.97 15.86 3.29
N ALA A 187 10.39 15.61 2.11
CA ALA A 187 11.15 15.37 0.89
C ALA A 187 10.35 15.77 -0.36
N THR A 188 11.08 15.98 -1.45
CA THR A 188 10.51 16.14 -2.80
C THR A 188 11.39 15.39 -3.78
N TYR A 189 10.75 14.56 -4.61
CA TYR A 189 11.41 13.82 -5.67
C TYR A 189 10.93 14.36 -7.01
N THR A 190 11.73 15.26 -7.58
CA THR A 190 11.45 15.90 -8.87
C THR A 190 11.43 14.87 -9.99
N ASP A 191 10.49 15.01 -10.92
CA ASP A 191 10.35 14.13 -12.10
C ASP A 191 10.14 12.64 -11.77
N ALA A 192 9.81 12.31 -10.51
CA ALA A 192 9.65 10.92 -10.05
C ALA A 192 8.56 10.13 -10.80
N VAL A 193 7.58 10.82 -11.39
CA VAL A 193 6.51 10.25 -12.24
C VAL A 193 6.45 10.91 -13.63
N LYS A 194 7.58 11.43 -14.12
CA LYS A 194 7.67 12.16 -15.40
C LYS A 194 7.18 11.34 -16.60
N LEU A 195 6.32 11.96 -17.41
CA LEU A 195 5.74 11.36 -18.62
C LEU A 195 6.85 11.06 -19.65
N GLY A 196 6.75 9.91 -20.32
CA GLY A 196 7.68 9.49 -21.38
C GLY A 196 9.02 8.93 -20.89
N SER A 197 9.29 8.91 -19.58
CA SER A 197 10.52 8.31 -19.01
C SER A 197 10.21 7.28 -17.93
N VAL A 198 9.38 7.62 -16.96
CA VAL A 198 9.00 6.70 -15.87
C VAL A 198 7.75 5.95 -16.27
N ASN A 199 7.72 4.62 -16.26
CA ASN A 199 6.50 3.84 -16.47
C ASN A 199 6.02 3.15 -15.19
N ARG A 200 6.91 3.00 -14.21
CA ARG A 200 6.60 2.29 -12.95
C ARG A 200 7.20 3.02 -11.77
N ILE A 201 6.42 3.14 -10.71
CA ILE A 201 6.87 3.58 -9.40
C ILE A 201 6.44 2.54 -8.36
N THR A 202 7.35 2.22 -7.44
CA THR A 202 7.09 1.30 -6.33
C THR A 202 7.36 2.03 -5.03
N LEU A 203 6.40 1.96 -4.12
CA LEU A 203 6.52 2.45 -2.76
C LEU A 203 6.57 1.26 -1.80
N PHE A 204 7.50 1.30 -0.85
CA PHE A 204 7.51 0.41 0.30
C PHE A 204 7.19 1.26 1.52
N ILE A 205 6.16 0.86 2.25
CA ILE A 205 5.59 1.64 3.34
C ILE A 205 5.55 0.78 4.60
N SER A 206 6.09 1.31 5.68
CA SER A 206 6.01 0.74 7.01
C SER A 206 5.97 1.87 8.03
N ASN A 207 5.84 1.52 9.31
CA ASN A 207 5.89 2.51 10.38
C ASN A 207 7.13 3.41 10.25
N GLU A 208 6.94 4.73 10.27
CA GLU A 208 8.01 5.75 10.27
C GLU A 208 9.04 5.62 9.13
N HIS A 209 8.75 4.83 8.10
CA HIS A 209 9.71 4.45 7.06
C HIS A 209 9.02 4.33 5.71
N ILE A 210 9.68 4.89 4.70
CA ILE A 210 9.28 4.76 3.31
C ILE A 210 10.50 4.48 2.42
N ARG A 211 10.27 3.76 1.34
CA ARG A 211 11.21 3.69 0.22
C ARG A 211 10.46 3.88 -1.08
N ILE A 212 11.00 4.72 -1.96
CA ILE A 212 10.42 5.01 -3.26
C ILE A 212 11.44 4.65 -4.34
N THR A 213 11.01 3.83 -5.29
CA THR A 213 11.82 3.45 -6.46
C THR A 213 11.06 3.65 -7.76
N ASN A 214 11.76 3.90 -8.86
CA ASN A 214 11.15 3.90 -10.18
C ASN A 214 12.03 3.20 -11.23
N ASP A 215 11.48 2.96 -12.42
CA ASP A 215 12.16 2.31 -13.55
C ASP A 215 13.18 3.21 -14.26
N GLN A 216 13.49 4.39 -13.71
CA GLN A 216 14.49 5.35 -14.21
C GLN A 216 15.61 5.62 -13.20
N GLY A 217 15.76 4.76 -12.19
CA GLY A 217 16.88 4.79 -11.24
C GLY A 217 16.65 5.60 -9.97
N LEU A 218 15.45 6.14 -9.74
CA LEU A 218 15.09 6.66 -8.41
C LEU A 218 15.13 5.49 -7.41
N ASN A 219 15.82 5.68 -6.30
CA ASN A 219 15.84 4.75 -5.17
C ASN A 219 16.15 5.54 -3.90
N GLN A 220 15.11 5.95 -3.20
CA GLN A 220 15.20 6.84 -2.04
C GLN A 220 14.58 6.16 -0.83
N ILE A 221 15.30 6.18 0.28
CA ILE A 221 14.85 5.65 1.56
C ILE A 221 14.75 6.85 2.49
N LEU A 222 13.60 7.01 3.13
CA LEU A 222 13.41 8.02 4.16
C LEU A 222 12.91 7.34 5.42
N CYS A 223 13.55 7.71 6.51
CA CYS A 223 13.19 7.24 7.84
C CYS A 223 13.08 8.41 8.78
N HIS A 224 11.90 8.59 9.35
CA HIS A 224 11.60 9.75 10.18
C HIS A 224 10.39 9.48 11.06
N LYS A 225 10.47 9.87 12.33
CA LYS A 225 9.35 9.81 13.29
C LYS A 225 8.09 10.61 12.92
N CYS A 226 8.16 11.39 11.84
CA CYS A 226 7.05 12.19 11.31
C CYS A 226 6.41 11.54 10.08
N LEU A 227 6.88 10.35 9.70
CA LEU A 227 6.20 9.51 8.72
C LEU A 227 5.13 8.69 9.43
N PHE A 228 4.47 7.83 8.66
CA PHE A 228 3.27 7.11 9.08
C PHE A 228 3.36 6.41 10.45
N ALA A 229 2.30 6.53 11.23
CA ALA A 229 2.07 5.87 12.50
C ALA A 229 1.32 4.54 12.29
N LEU A 230 2.01 3.51 11.81
CA LEU A 230 1.41 2.22 11.40
C LEU A 230 1.63 1.09 12.41
N ASN A 231 2.10 1.40 13.61
CA ASN A 231 2.38 0.43 14.67
C ASN A 231 1.35 0.47 15.80
N GLY A 232 0.20 1.11 15.57
CA GLY A 232 -0.79 1.31 16.61
C GLY A 232 -0.40 2.39 17.60
N GLN A 233 0.32 3.43 17.16
CA GLN A 233 0.53 4.62 17.97
C GLN A 233 -0.83 5.27 18.29
N PRO A 234 -1.00 5.80 19.52
CA PRO A 234 -2.17 6.58 19.85
C PRO A 234 -2.12 7.93 19.12
N ASP A 235 -3.27 8.38 18.63
CA ASP A 235 -3.48 9.74 18.20
C ASP A 235 -4.01 10.57 19.39
N PRO A 236 -3.19 11.48 19.97
CA PRO A 236 -3.53 12.14 21.22
C PRO A 236 -4.62 13.20 21.10
N SER A 237 -4.91 13.69 19.88
CA SER A 237 -5.87 14.77 19.66
C SER A 237 -7.22 14.26 19.15
N VAL A 238 -7.25 13.36 18.14
CA VAL A 238 -8.47 12.87 17.47
C VAL A 238 -8.17 11.54 16.75
N GLY A 239 -9.13 10.61 16.63
CA GLY A 239 -9.04 9.50 15.64
C GLY A 239 -8.52 8.13 16.10
N GLY A 240 -8.17 7.97 17.38
CA GLY A 240 -7.91 6.65 17.96
C GLY A 240 -6.50 6.12 17.71
N VAL A 241 -6.37 4.85 17.32
CA VAL A 241 -5.08 4.18 17.15
C VAL A 241 -4.77 4.01 15.67
N ASN A 242 -3.60 4.46 15.23
CA ASN A 242 -3.24 4.46 13.82
C ASN A 242 -2.58 3.14 13.42
N GLN A 243 -3.20 2.46 12.47
CA GLN A 243 -2.76 1.20 11.89
C GLN A 243 -3.25 1.05 10.45
N ASP A 244 -4.00 2.02 9.96
CA ASP A 244 -4.61 1.98 8.65
C ASP A 244 -3.82 2.90 7.73
N ILE A 245 -3.67 2.48 6.48
CA ILE A 245 -3.21 3.33 5.40
C ILE A 245 -4.28 3.40 4.33
N TYR A 246 -4.50 4.60 3.84
CA TYR A 246 -5.42 4.92 2.77
C TYR A 246 -4.61 5.20 1.52
N ILE A 247 -4.97 4.56 0.41
CA ILE A 247 -4.30 4.73 -0.88
C ILE A 247 -5.36 5.17 -1.88
N ALA A 248 -5.29 6.43 -2.27
CA ALA A 248 -6.12 7.05 -3.26
C ALA A 248 -5.38 7.14 -4.61
N LEU A 249 -6.03 6.69 -5.68
CA LEU A 249 -5.45 6.63 -7.02
C LEU A 249 -6.23 7.56 -7.95
N ASN A 250 -5.52 8.44 -8.66
CA ASN A 250 -6.05 9.51 -9.52
C ASN A 250 -6.96 10.52 -8.78
N ARG A 251 -6.81 10.61 -7.45
CA ARG A 251 -7.50 11.51 -6.52
C ARG A 251 -6.75 11.57 -5.19
N VAL A 252 -7.14 12.52 -4.36
CA VAL A 252 -6.78 12.54 -2.93
C VAL A 252 -7.72 11.69 -2.10
N ILE A 253 -7.33 11.37 -0.87
CA ILE A 253 -8.10 10.50 0.03
C ILE A 253 -9.44 11.16 0.41
N ALA A 254 -9.43 12.42 0.85
CA ALA A 254 -10.59 13.21 1.29
C ALA A 254 -11.71 13.48 0.25
N ASP A 255 -11.60 12.92 -0.96
CA ASP A 255 -12.56 13.08 -2.07
C ASP A 255 -12.86 14.53 -2.48
N ARG A 256 -11.84 15.38 -2.45
CA ARG A 256 -12.01 16.78 -2.83
C ARG A 256 -12.29 16.92 -4.33
N ALA A 257 -13.35 17.66 -4.64
CA ALA A 257 -13.77 17.93 -6.01
C ALA A 257 -12.72 18.70 -6.84
N ASP A 258 -11.74 19.35 -6.22
CA ASP A 258 -10.67 20.12 -6.87
C ASP A 258 -9.31 19.39 -6.88
N ARG A 259 -9.21 18.18 -6.31
CA ARG A 259 -7.95 17.45 -6.15
C ARG A 259 -8.03 16.03 -6.70
N TYR A 260 -8.19 15.97 -8.01
CA TYR A 260 -8.13 14.75 -8.79
C TYR A 260 -7.20 14.89 -9.98
N GLY A 261 -6.82 13.77 -10.57
CA GLY A 261 -5.95 13.73 -11.74
C GLY A 261 -6.17 12.47 -12.55
N PHE A 262 -5.15 12.08 -13.29
CA PHE A 262 -5.11 10.84 -14.04
C PHE A 262 -3.66 10.46 -14.32
N GLY A 263 -3.42 9.17 -14.55
CA GLY A 263 -2.10 8.68 -14.93
C GLY A 263 -1.70 7.38 -14.24
N VAL A 264 -2.38 6.92 -13.20
CA VAL A 264 -2.20 5.57 -12.65
C VAL A 264 -3.17 4.61 -13.32
N CYS A 265 -2.64 3.60 -14.00
CA CYS A 265 -3.41 2.62 -14.78
C CYS A 265 -3.67 1.32 -14.02
N SER A 266 -2.77 0.95 -13.10
CA SER A 266 -2.96 -0.20 -12.23
C SER A 266 -2.17 0.00 -10.95
N ALA A 267 -2.61 -0.66 -9.89
CA ALA A 267 -1.92 -0.73 -8.63
C ALA A 267 -1.89 -2.17 -8.14
N ARG A 268 -0.72 -2.65 -7.71
CA ARG A 268 -0.57 -3.94 -7.04
C ARG A 268 -0.04 -3.72 -5.64
N LEU A 269 -0.77 -4.25 -4.67
CA LEU A 269 -0.46 -4.18 -3.26
C LEU A 269 0.00 -5.56 -2.80
N SER A 270 1.08 -5.64 -2.03
CA SER A 270 1.56 -6.90 -1.48
C SER A 270 2.27 -6.69 -0.16
N TRP A 271 2.14 -7.66 0.75
CA TRP A 271 2.99 -7.71 1.93
C TRP A 271 4.36 -8.25 1.54
N VAL A 272 5.41 -7.55 1.95
CA VAL A 272 6.78 -7.97 1.70
C VAL A 272 7.56 -8.05 2.99
N CYS A 273 8.61 -8.88 2.98
CA CYS A 273 9.60 -8.81 4.02
C CYS A 273 10.47 -7.58 3.84
N PRO A 274 10.86 -6.94 4.94
CA PRO A 274 12.01 -6.07 4.95
C PRO A 274 13.23 -6.97 4.73
N GLU A 275 13.59 -7.22 3.47
CA GLU A 275 14.90 -7.79 3.19
C GLU A 275 15.93 -6.78 3.69
N SER A 276 16.87 -7.27 4.49
CA SER A 276 18.06 -6.55 4.94
C SER A 276 18.75 -5.92 3.74
N TYR A 277 18.57 -4.60 3.57
CA TYR A 277 19.25 -3.79 2.57
C TYR A 277 20.64 -3.39 3.06
#